data_AF-A0A401ZQH4-F1
#
_entry.id   AF-A0A401ZQH4-F1
#
_cell.length_a   1.000
_cell.length_b   1.000
_cell.length_c   1.000
_cell.angle_alpha   90.00
_cell.angle_beta   90.00
_cell.angle_gamma   90.00
#
_symmetry.space_group_name_H-M   'P 1'
#
loop_
_entity.id
_entity.type
_entity.pdbx_description
1 polymer ?
#
loop_
_entity_poly.entity_id
_entity_poly.type
_entity_poly.pdbx_seq_one_letter_code
_entity_poly.pdbx_strand_id
1 'polypeptide(L)'
;MENWDYRRTWYHGSQQEITTLRIGSSITQEKAIACAFSHRPSLISISDAGSIKHDGVVPGYLYVVSEEIDEHDVEPHPHPSNVTRWEWLTKRELHVRLVEHTYIPPEEQLTEDEIISLRRKQRERSEQR
;
A
#
# COMPACT_ATOMS: atom_id res chain seq x y z
N MET A 1 16.76 11.50 15.18
CA MET A 1 16.34 10.99 13.86
C MET A 1 15.96 9.55 14.09
N GLU A 2 14.68 9.22 13.89
CA GLU A 2 14.21 7.85 14.04
C GLU A 2 14.91 7.01 12.97
N ASN A 3 15.69 6.03 13.39
CA ASN A 3 16.57 5.27 12.51
C ASN A 3 15.71 4.23 11.77
N TRP A 4 15.14 4.61 10.61
CA TRP A 4 14.37 3.68 9.79
C TRP A 4 15.32 2.67 9.14
N ASP A 5 15.02 1.37 9.23
CA ASP A 5 15.86 0.34 8.62
C ASP A 5 15.48 0.16 7.14
N TYR A 6 16.09 0.97 6.27
CA TYR A 6 15.86 0.94 4.81
C TYR A 6 16.25 -0.40 4.15
N ARG A 7 17.04 -1.23 4.85
CA ARG A 7 17.50 -2.54 4.35
C ARG A 7 16.44 -3.63 4.43
N ARG A 8 15.34 -3.42 5.17
CA ARG A 8 14.21 -4.35 5.15
C ARG A 8 13.62 -4.40 3.74
N THR A 9 13.04 -5.54 3.40
CA THR A 9 12.42 -5.77 2.09
C THR A 9 11.32 -4.76 1.81
N TRP A 10 11.35 -4.19 0.60
CA TRP A 10 10.33 -3.28 0.10
C TRP A 10 9.45 -3.98 -0.93
N TYR A 11 8.15 -3.74 -0.82
CA TYR A 11 7.12 -4.34 -1.64
C TYR A 11 6.35 -3.27 -2.40
N HIS A 12 5.84 -3.67 -3.57
CA HIS A 12 4.91 -2.89 -4.36
C HIS A 12 3.76 -3.79 -4.84
N GLY A 13 2.53 -3.29 -4.71
CA GLY A 13 1.35 -3.93 -5.27
C GLY A 13 0.93 -3.23 -6.56
N SER A 14 0.72 -4.00 -7.62
CA SER A 14 0.23 -3.47 -8.90
C SER A 14 -0.85 -4.37 -9.50
N GLN A 15 -1.80 -3.76 -10.20
CA GLN A 15 -2.78 -4.48 -11.04
C GLN A 15 -2.20 -4.87 -12.41
N GLN A 16 -0.94 -4.52 -12.70
CA GLN A 16 -0.27 -4.73 -13.97
C GLN A 16 1.06 -5.46 -13.78
N GLU A 17 1.45 -6.22 -14.80
CA GLU A 17 2.79 -6.76 -14.91
C GLU A 17 3.81 -5.65 -15.18
N ILE A 18 4.79 -5.51 -14.29
CA ILE A 18 5.82 -4.47 -14.39
C ILE A 18 7.19 -5.04 -14.02
N THR A 19 8.22 -4.41 -14.56
CA THR A 19 9.62 -4.68 -14.20
C THR A 19 10.27 -3.49 -13.48
N THR A 20 9.58 -2.34 -13.47
CA THR A 20 10.15 -1.05 -13.09
C THR A 20 9.08 -0.15 -12.46
N LEU A 21 9.42 0.51 -11.35
CA LEU A 21 8.64 1.55 -10.70
C LEU A 21 9.14 2.92 -11.14
N ARG A 22 8.23 3.80 -11.54
CA ARG A 22 8.56 5.20 -11.85
C ARG A 22 8.78 6.00 -10.56
N ILE A 23 9.45 7.15 -10.69
CA ILE A 23 9.52 8.15 -9.62
C ILE A 23 8.10 8.50 -9.15
N GLY A 24 7.91 8.60 -7.83
CA GLY A 24 6.63 8.87 -7.18
C GLY A 24 5.73 7.64 -7.05
N SER A 25 6.22 6.43 -7.32
CA SER A 25 5.47 5.21 -7.03
C SER A 25 5.47 4.92 -5.54
N SER A 26 4.38 4.34 -5.02
CA SER A 26 4.30 3.92 -3.62
C SER A 26 4.95 2.56 -3.39
N ILE A 27 5.75 2.43 -2.33
CA ILE A 27 6.30 1.17 -1.82
C ILE A 27 6.11 1.09 -0.29
N THR A 28 6.18 -0.12 0.25
CA THR A 28 6.01 -0.37 1.69
C THR A 28 6.89 -1.51 2.17
N GLN A 29 7.30 -1.50 3.44
CA GLN A 29 7.95 -2.66 4.07
C GLN A 29 6.94 -3.69 4.61
N GLU A 30 5.64 -3.39 4.52
CA GLU A 30 4.55 -4.24 5.01
C GLU A 30 3.91 -5.00 3.85
N LYS A 31 4.25 -6.28 3.73
CA LYS A 31 3.81 -7.15 2.62
C LYS A 31 2.29 -7.15 2.44
N ALA A 32 1.54 -7.29 3.53
CA ALA A 32 0.07 -7.38 3.48
C ALA A 32 -0.56 -6.09 2.92
N ILE A 33 0.03 -4.93 3.22
CA ILE A 33 -0.41 -3.65 2.66
C ILE A 33 -0.16 -3.63 1.15
N ALA A 34 1.03 -4.02 0.68
CA ALA A 34 1.31 -4.10 -0.75
C ALA A 34 0.33 -5.05 -1.47
N CYS A 35 0.02 -6.21 -0.88
CA CYS A 35 -0.99 -7.12 -1.42
C CYS A 35 -2.35 -6.43 -1.56
N ALA A 36 -2.87 -5.82 -0.50
CA ALA A 36 -4.15 -5.11 -0.52
C ALA A 36 -4.21 -4.04 -1.62
N PHE A 37 -3.15 -3.25 -1.78
CA PHE A 37 -3.10 -2.19 -2.80
C PHE A 37 -2.95 -2.71 -4.24
N SER A 38 -2.43 -3.93 -4.44
CA SER A 38 -2.37 -4.55 -5.76
C SER A 38 -3.76 -4.78 -6.38
N HIS A 39 -4.79 -4.89 -5.54
CA HIS A 39 -6.19 -5.05 -5.93
C HIS A 39 -6.91 -3.75 -6.30
N ARG A 40 -6.16 -2.64 -6.42
CA ARG A 40 -6.65 -1.30 -6.74
C ARG A 40 -7.86 -0.86 -5.88
N PRO A 41 -7.73 -0.89 -4.55
CA PRO A 41 -8.82 -0.49 -3.67
C PRO A 41 -9.07 1.01 -3.76
N SER A 42 -10.33 1.41 -3.61
CA SER A 42 -10.73 2.80 -3.33
C SER A 42 -10.85 3.07 -1.83
N LEU A 43 -11.05 2.02 -1.04
CA LEU A 43 -11.16 2.04 0.41
C LEU A 43 -10.29 0.94 1.00
N ILE A 44 -9.53 1.31 2.02
CA ILE A 44 -8.78 0.39 2.87
C ILE A 44 -9.13 0.67 4.33
N SER A 45 -9.31 -0.39 5.10
CA SER A 45 -9.48 -0.35 6.54
C SER A 45 -8.42 -1.23 7.17
N ILE A 46 -7.64 -0.65 8.07
CA ILE A 46 -6.62 -1.36 8.85
C ILE A 46 -7.08 -1.28 10.30
N SER A 47 -7.31 -2.43 10.93
CA SER A 47 -7.67 -2.49 12.34
C SER A 47 -6.45 -2.34 13.24
N ASP A 48 -6.67 -2.06 14.53
CA ASP A 48 -5.60 -2.00 15.54
C ASP A 48 -4.88 -3.35 15.72
N ALA A 49 -5.54 -4.46 15.36
CA ALA A 49 -4.95 -5.79 15.35
C ALA A 49 -4.16 -6.10 14.07
N GLY A 50 -4.06 -5.15 13.13
CA GLY A 50 -3.34 -5.29 11.87
C GLY A 50 -4.12 -6.03 10.78
N SER A 51 -5.41 -6.34 10.98
CA SER A 51 -6.24 -6.94 9.93
C SER A 51 -6.54 -5.89 8.85
N ILE A 52 -6.30 -6.24 7.60
CA ILE A 52 -6.55 -5.37 6.45
C ILE A 52 -7.82 -5.83 5.75
N LYS A 53 -8.72 -4.87 5.48
CA LYS A 53 -9.85 -5.06 4.59
C LYS A 53 -9.88 -3.99 3.51
N HIS A 54 -10.31 -4.33 2.32
CA HIS A 54 -10.43 -3.40 1.22
C HIS A 54 -11.58 -3.72 0.25
N ASP A 55 -11.89 -2.77 -0.63
CA ASP A 55 -12.92 -2.91 -1.67
C ASP A 55 -12.34 -3.18 -3.07
N GLY A 56 -11.02 -3.38 -3.17
CA GLY A 56 -10.37 -3.84 -4.39
C GLY A 56 -10.92 -5.19 -4.86
N VAL A 57 -11.13 -5.32 -6.18
CA VAL A 57 -11.76 -6.51 -6.81
C VAL A 57 -10.95 -7.10 -7.96
N VAL A 58 -9.86 -6.43 -8.36
CA VAL A 58 -9.04 -6.91 -9.48
C VAL A 58 -7.96 -7.86 -8.97
N PRO A 59 -7.62 -8.93 -9.71
CA PRO A 59 -6.40 -9.69 -9.46
C PRO A 59 -5.20 -8.74 -9.49
N GLY A 60 -4.24 -9.02 -8.61
CA GLY A 60 -3.06 -8.17 -8.44
C GLY A 60 -1.77 -8.98 -8.57
N TYR A 61 -0.67 -8.24 -8.58
CA TYR A 61 0.68 -8.74 -8.61
C TYR A 61 1.45 -8.10 -7.45
N LEU A 62 2.12 -8.93 -6.67
CA LEU A 62 3.02 -8.48 -5.63
C LEU A 62 4.46 -8.52 -6.15
N TYR A 63 5.15 -7.41 -5.95
CA TYR A 63 6.54 -7.22 -6.33
C TYR A 63 7.41 -6.97 -5.11
N VAL A 64 8.68 -7.36 -5.23
CA VAL A 64 9.77 -6.93 -4.37
C VAL A 64 10.69 -5.98 -5.14
N VAL A 65 11.15 -4.91 -4.49
CA VAL A 65 12.20 -4.04 -5.05
C VAL A 65 13.50 -4.83 -5.10
N SER A 66 14.10 -4.92 -6.29
CA SER A 66 15.30 -5.75 -6.54
C SER A 66 16.62 -4.99 -6.38
N GLU A 67 16.58 -3.82 -5.75
CA GLU A 67 17.70 -2.93 -5.54
C GLU A 67 17.79 -2.54 -4.06
N GLU A 68 18.98 -2.16 -3.61
CA GLU A 68 19.15 -1.58 -2.28
C GLU A 68 18.48 -0.19 -2.24
N ILE A 69 17.87 0.12 -1.09
CA ILE A 69 17.17 1.38 -0.83
C ILE A 69 17.84 2.07 0.34
N ASP A 70 18.05 3.37 0.20
CA ASP A 70 18.49 4.25 1.27
C ASP A 70 17.53 5.44 1.50
N GLU A 71 17.88 6.34 2.41
CA GLU A 71 17.07 7.50 2.79
C GLU A 71 16.87 8.55 1.68
N HIS A 72 17.75 8.57 0.66
CA HIS A 72 17.68 9.48 -0.48
C HIS A 72 16.78 8.93 -1.60
N ASP A 73 16.54 7.63 -1.60
CA ASP A 73 15.73 6.94 -2.61
C ASP A 73 14.23 7.04 -2.36
N VAL A 74 13.82 7.36 -1.13
CA VAL A 74 12.41 7.38 -0.73
C VAL A 74 12.07 8.54 0.19
N GLU A 75 10.78 8.82 0.29
CA GLU A 75 10.23 9.65 1.36
C GLU A 75 8.89 9.10 1.85
N PRO A 76 8.55 9.29 3.13
CA PRO A 76 7.26 8.87 3.64
C PRO A 76 6.15 9.62 2.90
N HIS A 77 5.10 8.90 2.49
CA HIS A 77 3.95 9.53 1.85
C HIS A 77 3.35 10.60 2.80
N PRO A 78 3.09 11.83 2.35
CA PRO A 78 2.71 12.96 3.22
C PRO A 78 1.27 12.89 3.77
N HIS A 79 0.55 11.78 3.59
CA HIS A 79 -0.85 11.71 3.96
C HIS A 79 -1.00 11.55 5.49
N PRO A 80 -1.95 12.24 6.16
CA PRO A 80 -2.12 12.18 7.62
C PRO A 80 -2.34 10.79 8.21
N SER A 81 -2.85 9.83 7.42
CA SER A 81 -3.03 8.44 7.85
C SER A 81 -1.73 7.63 7.89
N ASN A 82 -0.62 8.16 7.39
CA ASN A 82 0.69 7.51 7.34
C ASN A 82 1.52 7.77 8.61
N VAL A 83 0.88 7.85 9.78
CA VAL A 83 1.52 8.19 11.06
C VAL A 83 2.64 7.19 11.40
N THR A 84 2.44 5.92 11.07
CA THR A 84 3.40 4.82 11.30
C THR A 84 4.37 4.60 10.13
N ARG A 85 4.40 5.48 9.13
CA ARG A 85 5.29 5.40 7.94
C ARG A 85 5.18 4.06 7.22
N TRP A 86 3.96 3.59 7.01
CA TRP A 86 3.70 2.35 6.29
C TRP A 86 3.75 2.53 4.76
N GLU A 87 3.59 3.75 4.25
CA GLU A 87 3.70 4.07 2.81
C GLU A 87 4.84 5.04 2.52
N TRP A 88 5.60 4.77 1.45
CA TRP A 88 6.72 5.59 1.00
C TRP A 88 6.67 5.82 -0.51
N LEU A 89 7.08 6.99 -0.95
CA LEU A 89 7.18 7.38 -2.36
C LEU A 89 8.62 7.24 -2.83
N THR A 90 8.81 6.68 -4.02
CA THR A 90 10.13 6.56 -4.67
C THR A 90 10.59 7.91 -5.21
N LYS A 91 11.89 8.21 -5.06
CA LYS A 91 12.54 9.42 -5.59
C LYS A 91 13.37 9.16 -6.86
N ARG A 92 13.56 7.89 -7.19
CA ARG A 92 14.17 7.42 -8.44
C ARG A 92 13.39 6.25 -9.02
N GLU A 93 13.75 5.90 -10.25
CA GLU A 93 13.28 4.66 -10.86
C GLU A 93 13.90 3.44 -10.15
N LEU A 94 13.08 2.40 -9.91
CA LEU A 94 13.51 1.18 -9.21
C LEU A 94 13.06 -0.06 -9.98
N HIS A 95 13.93 -1.04 -10.10
CA HIS A 95 13.60 -2.36 -10.63
C HIS A 95 12.86 -3.19 -9.60
N VAL A 96 11.94 -4.00 -10.09
CA VAL A 96 11.17 -4.92 -9.28
C VAL A 96 11.17 -6.32 -9.86
N ARG A 97 11.01 -7.30 -8.98
CA ARG A 97 10.79 -8.70 -9.33
C ARG A 97 9.43 -9.15 -8.84
N LEU A 98 8.69 -9.83 -9.71
CA LEU A 98 7.44 -10.47 -9.34
C LEU A 98 7.70 -11.54 -8.27
N VAL A 99 6.91 -11.50 -7.20
CA VAL A 99 6.92 -12.47 -6.11
C VAL A 99 5.77 -13.44 -6.28
N GLU A 100 4.56 -12.93 -6.47
CA GLU A 100 3.35 -13.75 -6.60
C GLU A 100 2.21 -13.02 -7.31
N HIS A 101 1.28 -13.80 -7.84
CA HIS A 101 -0.03 -13.33 -8.25
C HIS A 101 -0.93 -13.36 -7.02
N THR A 102 -1.50 -12.22 -6.65
CA THR A 102 -2.34 -12.10 -5.46
C THR A 102 -3.79 -12.40 -5.79
N TYR A 103 -4.47 -13.06 -4.86
CA TYR A 103 -5.92 -13.22 -4.82
C TYR A 103 -6.47 -12.51 -3.60
N ILE A 104 -7.76 -12.16 -3.62
CA ILE A 104 -8.43 -11.48 -2.52
C ILE A 104 -9.04 -12.53 -1.61
N PRO A 105 -8.56 -12.70 -0.37
CA PRO A 105 -9.21 -13.56 0.60
C PRO A 105 -10.59 -12.98 0.97
N PRO A 106 -11.65 -13.81 1.10
CA PRO A 106 -12.98 -13.32 1.48
C PRO A 106 -13.00 -12.50 2.78
N GLU A 107 -12.12 -12.82 3.73
CA GLU A 107 -11.95 -12.11 4.99
C GLU A 107 -11.35 -10.70 4.85
N GLU A 108 -10.60 -10.44 3.78
CA GLU A 108 -10.03 -9.12 3.44
C GLU A 108 -11.02 -8.28 2.61
N GLN A 109 -12.14 -8.85 2.17
CA GLN A 109 -13.13 -8.11 1.40
C GLN A 109 -14.05 -7.30 2.33
N LEU A 110 -14.18 -6.00 2.05
CA LEU A 110 -15.18 -5.17 2.70
C LEU A 110 -16.59 -5.58 2.23
N THR A 111 -17.51 -5.69 3.18
CA THR A 111 -18.95 -5.84 2.90
C THR A 111 -19.56 -4.51 2.45
N GLU A 112 -20.74 -4.57 1.81
CA GLU A 112 -21.45 -3.37 1.38
C GLU A 112 -21.76 -2.41 2.55
N ASP A 113 -22.19 -2.95 3.69
CA ASP A 113 -22.46 -2.16 4.90
C ASP A 113 -21.20 -1.49 5.45
N GLU A 114 -20.05 -2.19 5.44
CA GLU A 114 -18.76 -1.61 5.83
C GLU A 114 -18.34 -0.49 4.87
N ILE A 115 -18.48 -0.69 3.55
CA ILE A 115 -18.19 0.33 2.53
C ILE A 115 -19.05 1.57 2.75
N ILE A 116 -20.36 1.42 2.96
CA ILE A 116 -21.29 2.52 3.21
C ILE A 116 -20.87 3.28 4.47
N SER A 117 -20.58 2.56 5.56
CA SER A 117 -20.14 3.20 6.80
C SER A 117 -18.81 3.95 6.65
N LEU A 118 -17.85 3.40 5.90
CA LEU A 118 -16.54 4.03 5.70
C LEU A 118 -16.65 5.28 4.84
N ARG A 119 -17.43 5.25 3.75
CA ARG A 119 -17.68 6.41 2.90
C ARG A 119 -18.38 7.54 3.66
N ARG A 120 -19.33 7.21 4.54
CA ARG A 120 -19.97 8.22 5.41
C ARG A 120 -18.94 8.89 6.31
N LYS A 121 -18.10 8.12 7.01
CA LYS A 121 -17.05 8.66 7.88
C LYS A 121 -16.02 9.51 7.12
N GLN A 122 -15.67 9.13 5.88
CA GLN A 122 -14.76 9.93 5.05
C GLN A 122 -15.37 11.28 4.66
N ARG A 123 -16.66 11.31 4.29
CA ARG A 123 -17.39 12.57 3.97
C ARG A 123 -17.45 13.51 5.16
N GLU A 124 -17.85 12.99 6.33
CA GLU A 124 -17.91 13.77 7.58
C GLU A 124 -16.54 14.37 7.93
N ARG A 125 -15.44 13.63 7.72
CA ARG A 125 -14.07 14.12 7.94
C ARG A 125 -13.61 15.15 6.92
N SER A 126 -14.04 15.03 5.66
CA SER A 126 -13.71 16.02 4.63
C SER A 126 -14.49 17.32 4.82
N GLU A 127 -15.69 17.27 5.38
CA GLU A 127 -16.54 18.45 5.66
C GLU A 127 -16.10 19.21 6.92
N GLN A 128 -15.28 18.59 7.78
CA GLN A 128 -14.74 19.19 9.01
C GLN A 128 -13.33 19.82 8.81
N ARG A 129 -12.79 19.81 7.59
CA ARG A 129 -11.49 20.38 7.23
C ARG A 129 -11.65 21.64 6.40
#